data_AF-A0A350JGV2-F1
#
_entry.id   AF-A0A350JGV2-F1
#
_cell.length_a   1.000
_cell.length_b   1.000
_cell.length_c   1.000
_cell.angle_alpha   90.00
_cell.angle_beta   90.00
_cell.angle_gamma   90.00
#
_symmetry.space_group_name_H-M   'P 1'
#
loop_
_entity.id
_entity.type
_entity.pdbx_description
1 polymer ?
#
loop_
_entity_poly.entity_id
_entity_poly.type
_entity_poly.pdbx_seq_one_letter_code
_entity_poly.pdbx_strand_id
1 'polypeptide(L)'
;MTLLIRLDSSPNRGAGHFMRCLTIAGAYKKSGGAVALACEFLLPENIRSLKREGIPFFKLPNKTTANMDEELGLWAPDIQQLDASATALIAKELGSKVVLVDHYSLSHEWESLISANNSLKVAVLEDEIRRHHYCDLLIDYTLDRQRSDYYQLVPLKCELRCGFKYAPMKPEILDITPHLKAQNDTGLTTLGILMGGTDPANIAGDLLATLAEVPQFNSLQTILFLGPGNTNVLSLEKLIKELKTINTKIIVNPDNFVERLSNLSFAISACGTTALELIYLKIPTLFVPVAENQLPGAFSYEKHDLGLVTELYSKTNKKTLTEKFFALIDNQQRKKLPENIIDGRGADRIVDAIQTLLRPKMKNNYLLRPMHKKDLTMVLKWRNAPSVKSKMLGQTDISLEDHQKWFSGVENSQHQNVFIFQHENIDKGFIAFHKKRSHPRICTWGFYLAPEAEHGSGLGLKLGLASLDYGFFELEFDQIIGEVLESNLVSQKFHTRLGFKIDNQEAFEAGFTRANETVIQYSITKEQWIIRRANAGGSNYVQNNRD
;
A
#
# COMPACT_ATOMS: atom_id res chain seq x y z
N MET A 1 -15.89 17.32 3.39
CA MET A 1 -14.78 17.72 2.50
C MET A 1 -14.87 16.92 1.21
N THR A 2 -14.37 17.47 0.10
CA THR A 2 -14.44 16.83 -1.22
C THR A 2 -13.19 16.01 -1.49
N LEU A 3 -13.34 14.76 -1.93
CA LEU A 3 -12.29 13.96 -2.57
C LEU A 3 -12.35 14.23 -4.07
N LEU A 4 -11.23 14.66 -4.66
CA LEU A 4 -11.11 14.74 -6.12
C LEU A 4 -10.46 13.46 -6.64
N ILE A 5 -11.08 12.82 -7.63
CA ILE A 5 -10.53 11.62 -8.28
C ILE A 5 -10.10 12.00 -9.70
N ARG A 6 -8.83 11.79 -10.05
CA ARG A 6 -8.28 11.98 -11.39
C ARG A 6 -8.15 10.62 -12.09
N LEU A 7 -8.98 10.40 -13.11
CA LEU A 7 -8.93 9.19 -13.95
C LEU A 7 -9.46 9.49 -15.36
N ASP A 8 -9.20 8.59 -16.29
CA ASP A 8 -9.86 8.56 -17.61
C ASP A 8 -10.44 7.17 -17.88
N SER A 9 -11.42 7.11 -18.78
CA SER A 9 -11.94 5.83 -19.29
C SER A 9 -12.26 5.96 -20.76
N SER A 10 -11.54 5.23 -21.61
CA SER A 10 -11.66 5.30 -23.07
C SER A 10 -11.76 3.90 -23.68
N PRO A 11 -12.17 3.78 -24.96
CA PRO A 11 -12.19 2.48 -25.64
C PRO A 11 -10.83 1.75 -25.57
N ASN A 12 -9.72 2.50 -25.63
CA ASN A 12 -8.37 1.92 -25.62
C ASN A 12 -7.86 1.63 -24.20
N ARG A 13 -8.24 2.43 -23.19
CA ARG A 13 -7.76 2.27 -21.79
C ARG A 13 -8.67 1.38 -20.94
N GLY A 14 -9.86 1.05 -21.42
CA GLY A 14 -10.84 0.25 -20.67
C GLY A 14 -11.68 1.08 -19.69
N ALA A 15 -12.54 0.37 -18.96
CA ALA A 15 -13.40 0.92 -17.90
C ALA A 15 -12.95 0.52 -16.48
N GLY A 16 -11.86 -0.26 -16.34
CA GLY A 16 -11.43 -0.81 -15.04
C GLY A 16 -11.15 0.28 -13.99
N HIS A 17 -10.42 1.32 -14.38
CA HIS A 17 -10.08 2.47 -13.52
C HIS A 17 -11.34 3.16 -13.01
N PHE A 18 -12.27 3.44 -13.92
CA PHE A 18 -13.57 4.04 -13.58
C PHE A 18 -14.34 3.16 -12.59
N MET A 19 -14.44 1.86 -12.82
CA MET A 19 -15.22 0.97 -11.95
C MET A 19 -14.64 0.88 -10.54
N ARG A 20 -13.32 0.73 -10.38
CA ARG A 20 -12.69 0.70 -9.04
C ARG A 20 -12.80 2.03 -8.32
N CYS A 21 -12.60 3.13 -9.03
CA CYS A 21 -12.74 4.47 -8.48
C CYS A 21 -14.20 4.80 -8.10
N LEU A 22 -15.18 4.32 -8.87
CA LEU A 22 -16.60 4.49 -8.54
C LEU A 22 -16.97 3.76 -7.24
N THR A 23 -16.46 2.55 -7.03
CA THR A 23 -16.62 1.81 -5.78
C THR A 23 -16.03 2.58 -4.58
N ILE A 24 -14.81 3.11 -4.74
CA ILE A 24 -14.16 3.93 -3.70
C ILE A 24 -14.94 5.23 -3.45
N ALA A 25 -15.43 5.88 -4.50
CA ALA A 25 -16.26 7.08 -4.41
C ALA A 25 -17.56 6.82 -3.63
N GLY A 26 -18.24 5.70 -3.90
CA GLY A 26 -19.43 5.27 -3.16
C GLY A 26 -19.15 5.08 -1.67
N ALA A 27 -18.05 4.40 -1.32
CA ALA A 27 -17.62 4.24 0.07
C ALA A 27 -17.28 5.58 0.73
N TYR A 28 -16.60 6.49 0.02
CA TYR A 28 -16.27 7.82 0.55
C TYR A 28 -17.53 8.65 0.81
N LYS A 29 -18.52 8.62 -0.09
CA LYS A 29 -19.82 9.26 0.13
C LYS A 29 -20.56 8.69 1.34
N LYS A 30 -20.56 7.36 1.50
CA LYS A 30 -21.15 6.67 2.66
C LYS A 30 -20.51 7.09 3.98
N SER A 31 -19.23 7.47 3.97
CA SER A 31 -18.52 8.03 5.13
C SER A 31 -18.85 9.50 5.44
N GLY A 32 -19.78 10.12 4.70
CA GLY A 32 -20.19 11.53 4.85
C GLY A 32 -19.36 12.53 4.03
N GLY A 33 -18.46 12.06 3.17
CA GLY A 33 -17.66 12.90 2.28
C GLY A 33 -18.38 13.29 0.98
N ALA A 34 -17.88 14.34 0.32
CA ALA A 34 -18.26 14.67 -1.06
C ALA A 34 -17.21 14.12 -2.03
N VAL A 35 -17.60 13.80 -3.26
CA VAL A 35 -16.67 13.30 -4.30
C VAL A 35 -16.90 14.08 -5.58
N ALA A 36 -15.82 14.36 -6.30
CA ALA A 36 -15.85 14.87 -7.67
C ALA A 36 -14.81 14.12 -8.52
N LEU A 37 -15.04 14.09 -9.84
CA LEU A 37 -14.10 13.51 -10.79
C LEU A 37 -13.44 14.59 -11.66
N ALA A 38 -12.17 14.44 -11.99
CA ALA A 38 -11.48 15.18 -13.05
C ALA A 38 -11.05 14.20 -14.14
N CYS A 39 -11.39 14.50 -15.39
CA CYS A 39 -11.14 13.62 -16.53
C CYS A 39 -10.98 14.42 -17.81
N GLU A 40 -10.17 13.93 -18.73
CA GLU A 40 -10.16 14.38 -20.12
C GLU A 40 -11.24 13.66 -20.93
N PHE A 41 -11.37 12.35 -20.73
CA PHE A 41 -12.30 11.52 -21.47
C PHE A 41 -12.99 10.47 -20.57
N LEU A 42 -14.30 10.35 -20.72
CA LEU A 42 -15.12 9.31 -20.11
C LEU A 42 -16.01 8.64 -21.17
N LEU A 43 -16.18 7.32 -21.05
CA LEU A 43 -17.16 6.59 -21.85
C LEU A 43 -18.58 7.11 -21.55
N PRO A 44 -19.51 7.15 -22.53
CA PRO A 44 -20.88 7.63 -22.31
C PRO A 44 -21.62 6.90 -21.18
N GLU A 45 -21.43 5.59 -21.03
CA GLU A 45 -22.00 4.81 -19.91
C GLU A 45 -21.44 5.23 -18.56
N ASN A 46 -20.15 5.55 -18.49
CA ASN A 46 -19.52 6.01 -17.25
C ASN A 46 -20.06 7.39 -16.84
N ILE A 47 -20.34 8.27 -17.80
CA ILE A 47 -21.02 9.55 -17.54
C ILE A 47 -22.44 9.31 -16.99
N ARG A 48 -23.18 8.34 -17.54
CA ARG A 48 -24.51 7.97 -17.01
C ARG A 48 -24.42 7.47 -15.57
N SER A 49 -23.44 6.61 -15.26
CA SER A 49 -23.19 6.14 -13.89
C SER A 49 -22.90 7.29 -12.93
N LEU A 50 -22.04 8.25 -13.30
CA LEU A 50 -21.76 9.43 -12.46
C LEU A 50 -23.02 10.27 -12.20
N LYS A 51 -23.86 10.48 -13.22
CA LYS A 51 -25.13 11.19 -13.08
C LYS A 51 -26.09 10.47 -12.13
N ARG A 52 -26.21 9.14 -12.26
CA ARG A 52 -27.04 8.30 -11.37
C ARG A 52 -26.58 8.39 -9.92
N GLU A 53 -25.26 8.36 -9.70
CA GLU A 53 -24.67 8.48 -8.37
C GLU A 53 -24.61 9.94 -7.86
N GLY A 54 -25.03 10.93 -8.65
CA GLY A 54 -24.94 12.34 -8.28
C GLY A 54 -23.49 12.81 -8.02
N ILE A 55 -22.51 12.27 -8.75
CA ILE A 55 -21.10 12.65 -8.64
C ILE A 55 -20.79 13.65 -9.77
N PRO A 56 -20.43 14.91 -9.46
CA PRO A 56 -20.01 15.88 -10.47
C PRO A 56 -18.67 15.46 -11.08
N PHE A 57 -18.49 15.81 -12.36
CA PHE A 57 -17.20 15.65 -13.05
C PHE A 57 -16.81 16.93 -13.79
N PHE A 58 -15.51 17.14 -13.88
CA PHE A 58 -14.89 18.31 -14.47
C PHE A 58 -14.01 17.88 -15.64
N LYS A 59 -14.23 18.52 -16.78
CA LYS A 59 -13.48 18.22 -17.99
C LYS A 59 -12.12 18.93 -17.96
N LEU A 60 -11.05 18.18 -18.16
CA LEU A 60 -9.70 18.69 -18.32
C LEU A 60 -9.43 19.09 -19.78
N PRO A 61 -8.44 19.97 -20.03
CA PRO A 61 -8.05 20.35 -21.39
C PRO A 61 -7.76 19.12 -22.26
N ASN A 62 -8.27 19.14 -23.49
CA ASN A 62 -8.02 18.09 -24.47
C ASN A 62 -6.57 18.16 -24.96
N LYS A 63 -5.84 17.06 -24.90
CA LYS A 63 -4.41 17.00 -25.24
C LYS A 63 -4.20 16.43 -26.65
N THR A 64 -5.12 16.71 -27.56
CA THR A 64 -5.05 16.32 -28.97
C THR A 64 -3.71 16.78 -29.56
N THR A 65 -2.83 15.81 -29.82
CA THR A 65 -1.40 15.87 -30.26
C THR A 65 -0.31 15.82 -29.17
N ALA A 66 -0.56 15.29 -27.98
CA ALA A 66 0.50 15.00 -27.03
C ALA A 66 1.41 13.86 -27.53
N ASN A 67 2.72 14.15 -27.68
CA ASN A 67 3.75 13.12 -27.79
C ASN A 67 3.70 12.26 -26.52
N MET A 68 3.18 11.04 -26.64
CA MET A 68 3.41 10.02 -25.63
C MET A 68 4.83 9.53 -25.79
N ASP A 69 5.50 9.31 -24.66
CA ASP A 69 6.63 8.40 -24.66
C ASP A 69 6.06 7.00 -24.94
N GLU A 70 6.30 6.47 -26.14
CA GLU A 70 5.77 5.16 -26.55
C GLU A 70 6.41 4.01 -25.78
N GLU A 71 7.64 4.18 -25.28
CA GLU A 71 8.36 3.16 -24.52
C GLU A 71 7.82 3.06 -23.08
N LEU A 72 7.53 4.22 -22.46
CA LEU A 72 7.06 4.28 -21.07
C LEU A 72 5.53 4.40 -20.95
N GLY A 73 4.80 4.68 -22.03
CA GLY A 73 3.36 4.95 -22.01
C GLY A 73 2.97 6.23 -21.26
N LEU A 74 3.94 7.12 -21.01
CA LEU A 74 3.80 8.35 -20.25
C LEU A 74 3.47 9.55 -21.14
N TRP A 75 2.77 10.53 -20.59
CA TRP A 75 2.64 11.83 -21.25
C TRP A 75 3.92 12.64 -21.09
N ALA A 76 4.27 13.41 -22.12
CA ALA A 76 5.39 14.35 -22.06
C ALA A 76 5.28 15.32 -20.86
N PRO A 77 6.41 15.81 -20.32
CA PRO A 77 6.42 16.64 -19.11
C PRO A 77 5.54 17.89 -19.17
N ASP A 78 5.46 18.57 -20.33
CA ASP A 78 4.61 19.74 -20.56
C ASP A 78 3.11 19.40 -20.47
N ILE A 79 2.73 18.23 -20.98
CA ILE A 79 1.36 17.71 -20.91
C ILE A 79 0.99 17.31 -19.48
N GLN A 80 1.91 16.67 -18.76
CA GLN A 80 1.73 16.39 -17.33
C GLN A 80 1.59 17.70 -16.53
N GLN A 81 2.37 18.74 -16.86
CA GLN A 81 2.27 20.05 -16.20
C GLN A 81 0.92 20.73 -16.44
N LEU A 82 0.42 20.68 -17.68
CA LEU A 82 -0.90 21.21 -18.03
C LEU A 82 -2.01 20.48 -17.26
N ASP A 83 -1.98 19.14 -17.25
CA ASP A 83 -2.97 18.31 -16.52
C ASP A 83 -2.92 18.57 -15.01
N ALA A 84 -1.71 18.63 -14.42
CA ALA A 84 -1.53 18.87 -13.00
C ALA A 84 -2.07 20.25 -12.60
N SER A 85 -1.78 21.28 -13.40
CA SER A 85 -2.24 22.65 -13.15
C SER A 85 -3.76 22.75 -13.19
N ALA A 86 -4.40 22.14 -14.20
CA ALA A 86 -5.86 22.12 -14.31
C ALA A 86 -6.51 21.30 -13.17
N THR A 87 -5.94 20.13 -12.83
CA THR A 87 -6.42 19.29 -11.73
C THR A 87 -6.30 20.02 -10.38
N ALA A 88 -5.19 20.71 -10.13
CA ALA A 88 -4.98 21.49 -8.91
C ALA A 88 -5.96 22.68 -8.80
N LEU A 89 -6.27 23.34 -9.91
CA LEU A 89 -7.27 24.42 -9.95
C LEU A 89 -8.66 23.90 -9.55
N ILE A 90 -9.10 22.79 -10.15
CA ILE A 90 -10.37 22.13 -9.80
C ILE A 90 -10.37 21.73 -8.32
N ALA A 91 -9.28 21.13 -7.83
CA ALA A 91 -9.16 20.75 -6.42
C ALA A 91 -9.30 21.96 -5.49
N LYS A 92 -8.70 23.10 -5.85
CA LYS A 92 -8.79 24.35 -5.09
C LYS A 92 -10.22 24.90 -5.06
N GLU A 93 -10.90 24.96 -6.21
CA GLU A 93 -12.29 25.43 -6.32
C GLU A 93 -13.26 24.59 -5.48
N LEU A 94 -13.03 23.28 -5.43
CA LEU A 94 -13.83 22.34 -4.65
C LEU A 94 -13.48 22.32 -3.15
N GLY A 95 -12.45 23.05 -2.73
CA GLY A 95 -11.89 22.97 -1.38
C GLY A 95 -11.35 21.58 -1.04
N SER A 96 -10.98 20.79 -2.05
CA SER A 96 -10.38 19.47 -1.88
C SER A 96 -8.99 19.58 -1.24
N LYS A 97 -8.64 18.57 -0.46
CA LYS A 97 -7.32 18.42 0.17
C LYS A 97 -6.59 17.14 -0.25
N VAL A 98 -7.26 16.23 -0.96
CA VAL A 98 -6.68 15.01 -1.50
C VAL A 98 -7.10 14.86 -2.95
N VAL A 99 -6.14 14.50 -3.79
CA VAL A 99 -6.38 13.99 -5.14
C VAL A 99 -6.03 12.50 -5.15
N LEU A 100 -7.02 11.66 -5.46
CA LEU A 100 -6.81 10.24 -5.77
C LEU A 100 -6.59 10.10 -7.27
N VAL A 101 -5.42 9.62 -7.69
CA VAL A 101 -5.09 9.43 -9.11
C VAL A 101 -5.05 7.96 -9.49
N ASP A 102 -5.62 7.66 -10.65
CA ASP A 102 -5.69 6.32 -11.24
C ASP A 102 -5.45 6.41 -12.76
N HIS A 103 -4.18 6.61 -13.14
CA HIS A 103 -3.81 6.88 -14.53
C HIS A 103 -2.37 6.43 -14.84
N TYR A 104 -2.21 5.58 -15.87
CA TYR A 104 -0.91 5.05 -16.27
C TYR A 104 0.01 6.12 -16.88
N SER A 105 -0.52 7.09 -17.62
CA SER A 105 0.33 8.09 -18.30
C SER A 105 0.74 9.29 -17.43
N LEU A 106 0.39 9.29 -16.13
CA LEU A 106 0.79 10.33 -15.17
C LEU A 106 1.88 9.78 -14.27
N SER A 107 3.05 10.41 -14.23
CA SER A 107 4.23 9.92 -13.51
C SER A 107 4.38 10.60 -12.13
N HIS A 108 5.43 10.23 -11.40
CA HIS A 108 5.89 10.96 -10.21
C HIS A 108 6.11 12.47 -10.44
N GLU A 109 6.35 12.92 -11.67
CA GLU A 109 6.49 14.33 -12.03
C GLU A 109 5.15 15.06 -11.87
N TRP A 110 4.07 14.50 -12.43
CA TRP A 110 2.70 15.00 -12.22
C TRP A 110 2.34 15.01 -10.73
N GLU A 111 2.66 13.94 -10.02
CA GLU A 111 2.37 13.80 -8.59
C GLU A 111 3.13 14.85 -7.75
N SER A 112 4.39 15.13 -8.12
CA SER A 112 5.22 16.19 -7.51
C SER A 112 4.61 17.57 -7.74
N LEU A 113 4.10 17.85 -8.95
CA LEU A 113 3.44 19.10 -9.27
C LEU A 113 2.14 19.30 -8.48
N ILE A 114 1.33 18.24 -8.31
CA ILE A 114 0.16 18.31 -7.43
C ILE A 114 0.60 18.56 -5.99
N SER A 115 1.59 17.84 -5.49
CA SER A 115 2.07 17.96 -4.11
C SER A 115 2.71 19.32 -3.80
N ALA A 116 3.29 20.00 -4.80
CA ALA A 116 3.83 21.35 -4.68
C ALA A 116 2.74 22.39 -4.34
N ASN A 117 1.47 22.08 -4.61
CA ASN A 117 0.35 22.83 -4.05
C ASN A 117 0.19 22.43 -2.59
N ASN A 118 0.85 23.15 -1.67
CA ASN A 118 0.99 22.85 -0.23
C ASN A 118 -0.30 22.43 0.53
N SER A 119 -1.49 22.62 -0.05
CA SER A 119 -2.78 22.18 0.49
C SER A 119 -3.26 20.81 0.02
N LEU A 120 -2.57 20.15 -0.93
CA LEU A 120 -3.01 18.90 -1.56
C LEU A 120 -2.13 17.72 -1.15
N LYS A 121 -2.79 16.63 -0.84
CA LYS A 121 -2.22 15.29 -0.67
C LYS A 121 -2.49 14.45 -1.90
N VAL A 122 -1.55 13.58 -2.25
CA VAL A 122 -1.67 12.70 -3.41
C VAL A 122 -1.84 11.27 -2.95
N ALA A 123 -2.94 10.64 -3.37
CA ALA A 123 -3.18 9.21 -3.21
C ALA A 123 -3.14 8.54 -4.60
N VAL A 124 -2.49 7.39 -4.72
CA VAL A 124 -2.30 6.68 -6.01
C VAL A 124 -2.89 5.29 -5.93
N LEU A 125 -3.64 4.88 -6.95
CA LEU A 125 -3.95 3.47 -7.23
C LEU A 125 -2.88 2.92 -8.18
N GLU A 126 -2.25 1.82 -7.79
CA GLU A 126 -1.19 1.16 -8.57
C GLU A 126 -1.46 -0.35 -8.66
N ASP A 127 -1.04 -0.96 -9.76
CA ASP A 127 -1.03 -2.40 -9.99
C ASP A 127 0.30 -2.92 -10.58
N GLU A 128 1.30 -2.05 -10.76
CA GLU A 128 2.64 -2.34 -11.29
C GLU A 128 3.77 -1.86 -10.37
N ILE A 129 4.78 -2.72 -10.11
CA ILE A 129 5.95 -2.39 -9.26
C ILE A 129 7.15 -1.84 -10.08
N ARG A 130 6.92 -1.17 -11.20
CA ARG A 130 8.00 -0.64 -12.06
C ARG A 130 8.13 0.89 -12.00
N ARG A 131 7.15 1.57 -11.41
CA ARG A 131 7.01 3.02 -11.46
C ARG A 131 7.44 3.66 -10.15
N HIS A 132 8.20 4.74 -10.26
CA HIS A 132 8.39 5.66 -9.13
C HIS A 132 7.14 6.52 -8.97
N HIS A 133 6.80 6.83 -7.72
CA HIS A 133 5.72 7.74 -7.34
C HIS A 133 6.18 8.76 -6.30
N TYR A 134 5.69 9.98 -6.38
CA TYR A 134 5.79 11.03 -5.38
C TYR A 134 4.42 11.27 -4.72
N CYS A 135 3.99 10.34 -3.86
CA CYS A 135 2.67 10.39 -3.23
C CYS A 135 2.70 10.34 -1.70
N ASP A 136 1.59 10.71 -1.05
CA ASP A 136 1.40 10.58 0.39
C ASP A 136 0.77 9.23 0.77
N LEU A 137 0.04 8.60 -0.16
CA LEU A 137 -0.58 7.28 -0.01
C LEU A 137 -0.52 6.51 -1.33
N LEU A 138 -0.01 5.28 -1.29
CA LEU A 138 -0.06 4.35 -2.40
C LEU A 138 -0.89 3.13 -2.01
N ILE A 139 -1.83 2.78 -2.88
CA ILE A 139 -2.74 1.65 -2.73
C ILE A 139 -2.51 0.70 -3.90
N ASP A 140 -2.03 -0.50 -3.59
CA ASP A 140 -1.97 -1.61 -4.55
C ASP A 140 -2.62 -2.83 -3.92
N TYR A 141 -3.79 -3.18 -4.41
CA TYR A 141 -4.57 -4.30 -3.88
C TYR A 141 -4.30 -5.63 -4.59
N THR A 142 -3.20 -5.80 -5.33
CA THR A 142 -2.77 -7.09 -5.88
C THR A 142 -2.46 -8.07 -4.75
N LEU A 143 -2.90 -9.33 -4.86
CA LEU A 143 -2.95 -10.32 -3.75
C LEU A 143 -1.67 -10.41 -2.93
N ASP A 144 -0.56 -10.77 -3.56
CA ASP A 144 0.72 -10.96 -2.87
C ASP A 144 1.51 -9.66 -2.69
N ARG A 145 0.94 -8.49 -2.99
CA ARG A 145 1.68 -7.24 -2.90
C ARG A 145 2.03 -6.91 -1.45
N GLN A 146 3.30 -6.63 -1.23
CA GLN A 146 3.85 -6.25 0.06
C GLN A 146 4.33 -4.80 0.04
N ARG A 147 4.45 -4.22 1.23
CA ARG A 147 4.99 -2.85 1.37
C ARG A 147 6.44 -2.77 0.90
N SER A 148 7.22 -3.83 1.12
CA SER A 148 8.63 -3.91 0.73
C SER A 148 8.87 -3.71 -0.75
N ASP A 149 7.89 -4.08 -1.58
CA ASP A 149 7.93 -3.95 -3.03
C ASP A 149 8.09 -2.48 -3.47
N TYR A 150 7.64 -1.53 -2.64
CA TYR A 150 7.62 -0.10 -2.94
C TYR A 150 8.69 0.72 -2.22
N TYR A 151 9.51 0.15 -1.33
CA TYR A 151 10.40 0.94 -0.47
C TYR A 151 11.40 1.83 -1.23
N GLN A 152 11.78 1.46 -2.45
CA GLN A 152 12.66 2.25 -3.32
C GLN A 152 11.91 3.06 -4.40
N LEU A 153 10.59 2.90 -4.47
CA LEU A 153 9.74 3.49 -5.51
C LEU A 153 8.91 4.68 -5.01
N VAL A 154 8.85 4.91 -3.69
CA VAL A 154 8.06 5.99 -3.09
C VAL A 154 8.87 6.77 -2.04
N PRO A 155 8.50 8.03 -1.73
CA PRO A 155 9.04 8.77 -0.60
C PRO A 155 8.87 8.02 0.72
N LEU A 156 9.83 8.15 1.64
CA LEU A 156 9.77 7.57 2.99
C LEU A 156 8.49 7.95 3.77
N LYS A 157 7.90 9.12 3.47
CA LYS A 157 6.68 9.62 4.08
C LYS A 157 5.40 8.94 3.57
N CYS A 158 5.47 8.21 2.45
CA CYS A 158 4.31 7.63 1.78
C CYS A 158 3.72 6.48 2.61
N GLU A 159 2.41 6.51 2.81
CA GLU A 159 1.69 5.42 3.43
C GLU A 159 1.40 4.30 2.41
N LEU A 160 1.73 3.06 2.75
CA LEU A 160 1.57 1.91 1.86
C LEU A 160 0.41 1.00 2.29
N ARG A 161 -0.55 0.82 1.37
CA ARG A 161 -1.75 -0.02 1.52
C ARG A 161 -1.74 -1.13 0.47
N CYS A 162 -1.06 -2.23 0.81
CA CYS A 162 -0.84 -3.36 -0.10
C CYS A 162 -1.70 -4.59 0.21
N GLY A 163 -2.11 -5.33 -0.83
CA GLY A 163 -2.76 -6.64 -0.74
C GLY A 163 -4.29 -6.62 -0.85
N PHE A 164 -4.89 -7.80 -1.05
CA PHE A 164 -6.33 -8.02 -1.24
C PHE A 164 -7.23 -7.45 -0.13
N LYS A 165 -6.71 -7.22 1.06
CA LYS A 165 -7.45 -6.50 2.12
C LYS A 165 -7.87 -5.09 1.70
N TYR A 166 -7.27 -4.50 0.67
CA TYR A 166 -7.68 -3.21 0.11
C TYR A 166 -8.46 -3.34 -1.21
N ALA A 167 -8.83 -4.55 -1.64
CA ALA A 167 -9.59 -4.76 -2.86
C ALA A 167 -10.97 -4.06 -2.78
N PRO A 168 -11.25 -3.07 -3.65
CA PRO A 168 -12.52 -2.35 -3.61
C PRO A 168 -13.64 -3.20 -4.26
N MET A 169 -14.55 -3.71 -3.43
CA MET A 169 -15.69 -4.53 -3.86
C MET A 169 -16.98 -3.72 -3.91
N LYS A 170 -17.80 -3.94 -4.95
CA LYS A 170 -19.12 -3.31 -5.08
C LYS A 170 -20.04 -3.77 -3.94
N PRO A 171 -20.84 -2.89 -3.32
CA PRO A 171 -21.77 -3.30 -2.26
C PRO A 171 -22.69 -4.46 -2.67
N GLU A 172 -23.23 -4.42 -3.88
CA GLU A 172 -24.14 -5.45 -4.42
C GLU A 172 -23.53 -6.86 -4.43
N ILE A 173 -22.20 -7.00 -4.53
CA ILE A 173 -21.55 -8.32 -4.50
C ILE A 173 -21.43 -8.88 -3.09
N LEU A 174 -21.37 -8.00 -2.09
CA LEU A 174 -21.22 -8.36 -0.68
C LEU A 174 -22.54 -8.89 -0.10
N ASP A 175 -23.66 -8.50 -0.70
CA ASP A 175 -25.00 -9.00 -0.34
C ASP A 175 -25.23 -10.44 -0.85
N ILE A 176 -24.38 -10.94 -1.75
CA ILE A 176 -24.44 -12.32 -2.24
C ILE A 176 -23.66 -13.23 -1.31
N THR A 177 -24.35 -14.17 -0.67
CA THR A 177 -23.70 -15.21 0.15
C THR A 177 -23.07 -16.28 -0.76
N PRO A 178 -21.74 -16.46 -0.80
CA PRO A 178 -21.08 -17.40 -1.73
C PRO A 178 -21.49 -18.87 -1.53
N HIS A 179 -22.04 -19.20 -0.36
CA HIS A 179 -22.40 -20.57 0.02
C HIS A 179 -23.72 -21.08 -0.57
N LEU A 180 -24.58 -20.22 -1.13
CA LEU A 180 -25.90 -20.62 -1.62
C LEU A 180 -25.86 -21.52 -2.89
N LYS A 181 -24.72 -21.61 -3.57
CA LYS A 181 -24.58 -22.40 -4.80
C LYS A 181 -24.09 -23.83 -4.62
N ALA A 182 -23.30 -24.10 -3.58
CA ALA A 182 -22.60 -25.37 -3.45
C ALA A 182 -23.53 -26.58 -3.15
N GLN A 183 -24.83 -26.36 -2.93
CA GLN A 183 -25.73 -27.43 -2.47
C GLN A 183 -26.84 -27.85 -3.44
N ASN A 184 -27.14 -27.09 -4.51
CA ASN A 184 -28.39 -27.32 -5.27
C ASN A 184 -28.26 -27.55 -6.78
N ASP A 185 -27.07 -27.57 -7.39
CA ASP A 185 -26.96 -27.78 -8.84
C ASP A 185 -25.93 -28.86 -9.19
N THR A 186 -26.41 -30.00 -9.69
CA THR A 186 -25.59 -31.15 -10.07
C THR A 186 -25.07 -31.05 -11.51
N GLY A 187 -25.23 -29.90 -12.18
CA GLY A 187 -24.84 -29.68 -13.57
C GLY A 187 -23.87 -28.51 -13.77
N LEU A 188 -22.77 -28.77 -14.49
CA LEU A 188 -21.95 -27.72 -15.09
C LEU A 188 -22.70 -27.18 -16.32
N THR A 189 -23.51 -26.13 -16.16
CA THR A 189 -24.47 -25.70 -17.20
C THR A 189 -24.09 -24.39 -17.87
N THR A 190 -23.44 -23.46 -17.15
CA THR A 190 -23.27 -22.09 -17.64
C THR A 190 -21.82 -21.60 -17.55
N LEU A 191 -21.25 -21.20 -18.70
CA LEU A 191 -19.92 -20.61 -18.83
C LEU A 191 -20.02 -19.11 -19.10
N GLY A 192 -19.37 -18.28 -18.28
CA GLY A 192 -19.19 -16.85 -18.57
C GLY A 192 -17.86 -16.55 -19.27
N ILE A 193 -17.85 -15.69 -20.29
CA ILE A 193 -16.62 -15.14 -20.89
C ILE A 193 -16.57 -13.63 -20.63
N LEU A 194 -15.51 -13.14 -19.96
CA LEU A 194 -15.39 -11.76 -19.47
C LEU A 194 -14.00 -11.16 -19.76
N MET A 195 -13.85 -10.48 -20.91
CA MET A 195 -12.57 -9.91 -21.35
C MET A 195 -12.40 -8.41 -21.00
N GLY A 196 -13.12 -7.95 -19.98
CA GLY A 196 -13.03 -6.58 -19.48
C GLY A 196 -13.95 -5.57 -20.19
N GLY A 197 -13.72 -4.29 -19.89
CA GLY A 197 -14.65 -3.20 -20.25
C GLY A 197 -14.74 -2.87 -21.74
N THR A 198 -13.70 -3.17 -22.52
CA THR A 198 -13.56 -2.72 -23.92
C THR A 198 -13.10 -3.79 -24.89
N ASP A 199 -12.25 -4.74 -24.47
CA ASP A 199 -11.70 -5.82 -25.31
C ASP A 199 -11.32 -5.37 -26.74
N PRO A 200 -10.37 -4.42 -26.89
CA PRO A 200 -10.07 -3.82 -28.19
C PRO A 200 -9.48 -4.82 -29.19
N ALA A 201 -8.78 -5.85 -28.71
CA ALA A 201 -8.19 -6.90 -29.54
C ALA A 201 -9.19 -8.01 -29.92
N ASN A 202 -10.46 -7.92 -29.48
CA ASN A 202 -11.51 -8.91 -29.69
C ASN A 202 -11.11 -10.33 -29.22
N ILE A 203 -10.46 -10.39 -28.05
CA ILE A 203 -10.02 -11.63 -27.40
C ILE A 203 -11.23 -12.52 -27.13
N ALA A 204 -12.37 -11.94 -26.77
CA ALA A 204 -13.62 -12.68 -26.59
C ALA A 204 -14.02 -13.48 -27.84
N GLY A 205 -13.86 -12.91 -29.03
CA GLY A 205 -14.16 -13.59 -30.29
C GLY A 205 -13.19 -14.72 -30.58
N ASP A 206 -11.91 -14.50 -30.34
CA ASP A 206 -10.88 -15.53 -30.53
C ASP A 206 -11.07 -16.71 -29.57
N LEU A 207 -11.42 -16.44 -28.30
CA LEU A 207 -11.78 -17.47 -27.32
C LEU A 207 -13.02 -18.24 -27.78
N LEU A 208 -14.08 -17.54 -28.19
CA LEU A 208 -15.31 -18.17 -28.64
C LEU A 208 -15.09 -19.12 -29.82
N ALA A 209 -14.27 -18.70 -30.80
CA ALA A 209 -13.92 -19.55 -31.94
C ALA A 209 -13.15 -20.80 -31.49
N THR A 210 -12.19 -20.66 -30.58
CA THR A 210 -11.44 -21.81 -30.03
C THR A 210 -12.35 -22.78 -29.25
N LEU A 211 -13.31 -22.27 -28.48
CA LEU A 211 -14.24 -23.13 -27.74
C LEU A 211 -15.20 -23.88 -28.66
N ALA A 212 -15.61 -23.28 -29.78
CA ALA A 212 -16.51 -23.90 -30.74
C ALA A 212 -15.89 -25.10 -31.49
N GLU A 213 -14.57 -25.23 -31.50
CA GLU A 213 -13.83 -26.39 -32.03
C GLU A 213 -13.89 -27.62 -31.11
N VAL A 214 -14.37 -27.46 -29.87
CA VAL A 214 -14.30 -28.47 -28.83
C VAL A 214 -15.71 -28.96 -28.47
N PRO A 215 -16.11 -30.18 -28.85
CA PRO A 215 -17.50 -30.66 -28.75
C PRO A 215 -18.13 -30.60 -27.35
N GLN A 216 -17.32 -30.71 -26.30
CA GLN A 216 -17.76 -30.65 -24.91
C GLN A 216 -18.36 -29.29 -24.52
N PHE A 217 -18.04 -28.21 -25.24
CA PHE A 217 -18.62 -26.89 -24.98
C PHE A 217 -20.00 -26.70 -25.62
N ASN A 218 -20.38 -27.58 -26.56
CA ASN A 218 -21.67 -27.48 -27.25
C ASN A 218 -22.87 -27.70 -26.32
N SER A 219 -22.67 -28.42 -25.21
CA SER A 219 -23.69 -28.65 -24.18
C SER A 219 -23.78 -27.53 -23.13
N LEU A 220 -22.82 -26.59 -23.12
CA LEU A 220 -22.81 -25.48 -22.17
C LEU A 220 -23.58 -24.28 -22.72
N GLN A 221 -24.31 -23.60 -21.85
CA GLN A 221 -24.79 -22.25 -22.13
C GLN A 221 -23.62 -21.27 -21.93
N THR A 222 -23.10 -20.72 -23.02
CA THR A 222 -22.07 -19.69 -22.97
C THR A 222 -22.71 -18.31 -22.90
N ILE A 223 -22.29 -17.50 -21.93
CA ILE A 223 -22.69 -16.10 -21.79
C ILE A 223 -21.47 -15.23 -22.03
N LEU A 224 -21.49 -14.46 -23.10
CA LEU A 224 -20.44 -13.50 -23.43
C LEU A 224 -20.82 -12.12 -22.85
N PHE A 225 -20.11 -11.71 -21.79
CA PHE A 225 -20.31 -10.41 -21.16
C PHE A 225 -19.43 -9.36 -21.84
N LEU A 226 -20.07 -8.37 -22.43
CA LEU A 226 -19.40 -7.25 -23.09
C LEU A 226 -19.54 -5.99 -22.24
N GLY A 227 -18.40 -5.35 -21.97
CA GLY A 227 -18.36 -4.10 -21.24
C GLY A 227 -18.90 -2.89 -22.04
N PRO A 228 -19.13 -1.76 -21.37
CA PRO A 228 -19.77 -0.59 -21.95
C PRO A 228 -18.99 0.10 -23.07
N GLY A 229 -17.68 -0.16 -23.17
CA GLY A 229 -16.81 0.42 -24.20
C GLY A 229 -16.43 -0.57 -25.30
N ASN A 230 -17.07 -1.74 -25.36
CA ASN A 230 -16.76 -2.76 -26.35
C ASN A 230 -17.38 -2.40 -27.72
N THR A 231 -16.55 -2.28 -28.74
CA THR A 231 -16.97 -1.92 -30.11
C THR A 231 -17.19 -3.12 -31.04
N ASN A 232 -16.99 -4.34 -30.54
CA ASN A 232 -17.01 -5.59 -31.31
C ASN A 232 -18.38 -6.31 -31.28
N VAL A 233 -19.44 -5.68 -30.77
CA VAL A 233 -20.75 -6.34 -30.60
C VAL A 233 -21.27 -6.96 -31.90
N LEU A 234 -21.30 -6.19 -33.00
CA LEU A 234 -21.81 -6.66 -34.29
C LEU A 234 -20.95 -7.77 -34.92
N SER A 235 -19.62 -7.69 -34.78
CA SER A 235 -18.73 -8.73 -35.31
C SER A 235 -18.86 -10.02 -34.51
N LEU A 236 -19.06 -9.94 -33.20
CA LEU A 236 -19.32 -11.09 -32.32
C LEU A 236 -20.69 -11.73 -32.60
N GLU A 237 -21.74 -10.94 -32.83
CA GLU A 237 -23.05 -11.47 -33.25
C GLU A 237 -22.97 -12.24 -34.56
N LYS A 238 -22.18 -11.73 -35.52
CA LYS A 238 -21.93 -12.42 -36.79
C LYS A 238 -21.19 -13.73 -36.57
N LEU A 239 -20.11 -13.70 -35.78
CA LEU A 239 -19.31 -14.88 -35.45
C LEU A 239 -20.15 -15.98 -34.79
N ILE A 240 -21.01 -15.65 -33.82
CA ILE A 240 -21.89 -16.62 -33.15
C ILE A 240 -22.81 -17.33 -34.15
N LYS A 241 -23.37 -16.59 -35.12
CA LYS A 241 -24.23 -17.17 -36.17
C LYS A 241 -23.47 -18.12 -37.09
N GLU A 242 -22.18 -17.87 -37.32
CA GLU A 242 -21.32 -18.70 -38.16
C GLU A 242 -20.87 -19.99 -37.47
N LEU A 243 -20.55 -19.94 -36.17
CA LEU A 243 -20.01 -21.08 -35.44
C LEU A 243 -21.01 -22.24 -35.30
N LYS A 244 -22.31 -21.97 -35.12
CA LYS A 244 -23.45 -22.92 -35.01
C LYS A 244 -23.35 -24.04 -33.96
N THR A 245 -22.17 -24.40 -33.47
CA THR A 245 -21.92 -25.52 -32.55
C THR A 245 -22.09 -25.12 -31.10
N ILE A 246 -21.84 -23.86 -30.76
CA ILE A 246 -21.87 -23.35 -29.38
C ILE A 246 -23.13 -22.52 -29.09
N ASN A 247 -23.82 -22.82 -27.98
CA ASN A 247 -24.98 -22.06 -27.52
C ASN A 247 -24.51 -20.80 -26.78
N THR A 248 -24.41 -19.67 -27.50
CA THR A 248 -23.87 -18.41 -26.95
C THR A 248 -24.91 -17.30 -26.91
N LYS A 249 -24.99 -16.60 -25.77
CA LYS A 249 -25.76 -15.37 -25.60
C LYS A 249 -24.83 -14.19 -25.30
N ILE A 250 -24.98 -13.10 -26.04
CA ILE A 250 -24.31 -11.83 -25.73
C ILE A 250 -25.13 -11.05 -24.70
N ILE A 251 -24.46 -10.49 -23.70
CA ILE A 251 -25.03 -9.52 -22.77
C ILE A 251 -24.11 -8.32 -22.70
N VAL A 252 -24.64 -7.14 -23.06
CA VAL A 252 -23.89 -5.87 -23.06
C VAL A 252 -24.27 -5.06 -21.84
N ASN A 253 -23.28 -4.70 -21.01
CA ASN A 253 -23.41 -3.80 -19.85
C ASN A 253 -24.72 -3.97 -19.03
N PRO A 254 -25.02 -5.16 -18.50
CA PRO A 254 -26.30 -5.41 -17.84
C PRO A 254 -26.39 -4.71 -16.48
N ASP A 255 -27.56 -4.15 -16.14
CA ASP A 255 -27.80 -3.56 -14.81
C ASP A 255 -27.69 -4.61 -13.69
N ASN A 256 -28.17 -5.83 -13.93
CA ASN A 256 -28.08 -6.94 -12.96
C ASN A 256 -26.81 -7.79 -13.14
N PHE A 257 -25.67 -7.15 -13.43
CA PHE A 257 -24.41 -7.83 -13.71
C PHE A 257 -23.98 -8.79 -12.58
N VAL A 258 -24.06 -8.34 -11.33
CA VAL A 258 -23.61 -9.10 -10.15
C VAL A 258 -24.47 -10.36 -9.92
N GLU A 259 -25.79 -10.25 -10.08
CA GLU A 259 -26.72 -11.39 -10.06
C GLU A 259 -26.40 -12.41 -11.17
N ARG A 260 -26.08 -11.91 -12.38
CA ARG A 260 -25.71 -12.81 -13.50
C ARG A 260 -24.39 -13.52 -13.26
N LEU A 261 -23.38 -12.80 -12.73
CA LEU A 261 -22.12 -13.42 -12.31
C LEU A 261 -22.38 -14.52 -11.29
N SER A 262 -23.17 -14.23 -10.25
CA SER A 262 -23.47 -15.23 -9.22
C SER A 262 -24.22 -16.43 -9.75
N ASN A 263 -24.76 -16.42 -10.97
CA ASN A 263 -25.42 -17.55 -11.61
C ASN A 263 -24.51 -18.39 -12.53
N LEU A 264 -23.25 -18.02 -12.74
CA LEU A 264 -22.28 -18.80 -13.54
C LEU A 264 -21.78 -20.08 -12.85
N SER A 265 -21.60 -21.16 -13.62
CA SER A 265 -20.93 -22.39 -13.13
C SER A 265 -19.40 -22.26 -13.25
N PHE A 266 -18.92 -21.64 -14.33
CA PHE A 266 -17.50 -21.33 -14.56
C PHE A 266 -17.35 -20.00 -15.28
N ALA A 267 -16.14 -19.43 -15.23
CA ALA A 267 -15.77 -18.27 -16.02
C ALA A 267 -14.43 -18.46 -16.75
N ILE A 268 -14.30 -17.81 -17.90
CA ILE A 268 -13.02 -17.44 -18.52
C ILE A 268 -12.94 -15.93 -18.45
N SER A 269 -11.93 -15.39 -17.77
CA SER A 269 -11.87 -13.95 -17.48
C SER A 269 -10.48 -13.38 -17.65
N ALA A 270 -10.40 -12.12 -18.11
CA ALA A 270 -9.20 -11.31 -17.92
C ALA A 270 -8.89 -11.13 -16.43
N CYS A 271 -7.66 -10.75 -16.08
CA CYS A 271 -7.23 -10.59 -14.68
C CYS A 271 -7.41 -9.16 -14.15
N GLY A 272 -8.43 -8.45 -14.61
CA GLY A 272 -8.76 -7.10 -14.16
C GLY A 272 -9.61 -7.08 -12.89
N THR A 273 -10.36 -5.99 -12.66
CA THR A 273 -11.23 -5.83 -11.48
C THR A 273 -12.29 -6.91 -11.34
N THR A 274 -12.86 -7.41 -12.44
CA THR A 274 -13.84 -8.51 -12.43
C THR A 274 -13.25 -9.83 -11.93
N ALA A 275 -11.93 -10.03 -11.98
CA ALA A 275 -11.31 -11.21 -11.38
C ALA A 275 -11.54 -11.25 -9.85
N LEU A 276 -11.51 -10.09 -9.19
CA LEU A 276 -11.80 -9.98 -7.75
C LEU A 276 -13.24 -10.40 -7.45
N GLU A 277 -14.19 -10.01 -8.31
CA GLU A 277 -15.60 -10.36 -8.20
C GLU A 277 -15.81 -11.87 -8.32
N LEU A 278 -15.18 -12.52 -9.30
CA LEU A 278 -15.24 -13.97 -9.49
C LEU A 278 -14.60 -14.74 -8.32
N ILE A 279 -13.44 -14.28 -7.82
CA ILE A 279 -12.76 -14.87 -6.67
C ILE A 279 -13.63 -14.77 -5.41
N TYR A 280 -14.23 -13.60 -5.17
CA TYR A 280 -15.11 -13.38 -4.02
C TYR A 280 -16.35 -14.29 -4.05
N LEU A 281 -16.98 -14.42 -5.22
CA LEU A 281 -18.13 -15.30 -5.44
C LEU A 281 -17.73 -16.79 -5.50
N LYS A 282 -16.43 -17.09 -5.43
CA LYS A 282 -15.85 -18.42 -5.57
C LYS A 282 -16.29 -19.12 -6.86
N ILE A 283 -16.40 -18.37 -7.94
CA ILE A 283 -16.72 -18.89 -9.26
C ILE A 283 -15.43 -19.51 -9.83
N PRO A 284 -15.46 -20.80 -10.18
CA PRO A 284 -14.32 -21.44 -10.82
C PRO A 284 -13.92 -20.73 -12.10
N THR A 285 -12.68 -20.24 -12.16
CA THR A 285 -12.26 -19.35 -13.23
C THR A 285 -10.95 -19.80 -13.87
N LEU A 286 -10.93 -19.79 -15.22
CA LEU A 286 -9.71 -19.77 -16.01
C LEU A 286 -9.37 -18.31 -16.30
N PHE A 287 -8.33 -17.82 -15.64
CA PHE A 287 -7.81 -16.48 -15.81
C PHE A 287 -6.90 -16.41 -17.04
N VAL A 288 -7.15 -15.43 -17.89
CA VAL A 288 -6.40 -15.19 -19.13
C VAL A 288 -5.81 -13.78 -19.05
N PRO A 289 -4.54 -13.62 -18.65
CA PRO A 289 -3.90 -12.30 -18.62
C PRO A 289 -3.89 -11.70 -20.03
N VAL A 290 -4.38 -10.46 -20.20
CA VAL A 290 -4.44 -9.79 -21.51
C VAL A 290 -3.48 -8.60 -21.64
N ALA A 291 -2.74 -8.31 -20.58
CA ALA A 291 -1.73 -7.25 -20.52
C ALA A 291 -0.66 -7.62 -19.49
N GLU A 292 0.55 -7.05 -19.59
CA GLU A 292 1.66 -7.38 -18.68
C GLU A 292 1.37 -7.04 -17.21
N ASN A 293 0.70 -5.92 -16.96
CA ASN A 293 0.30 -5.48 -15.61
C ASN A 293 -0.65 -6.46 -14.90
N GLN A 294 -1.27 -7.38 -15.64
CA GLN A 294 -2.13 -8.42 -15.09
C GLN A 294 -1.38 -9.68 -14.62
N LEU A 295 -0.14 -9.89 -15.10
CA LEU A 295 0.64 -11.10 -14.80
C LEU A 295 0.91 -11.31 -13.30
N PRO A 296 1.33 -10.28 -12.53
CA PRO A 296 1.59 -10.48 -11.09
C PRO A 296 0.35 -10.98 -10.33
N GLY A 297 -0.82 -10.38 -10.59
CA GLY A 297 -2.08 -10.82 -10.00
C GLY A 297 -2.45 -12.24 -10.42
N ALA A 298 -2.32 -12.54 -11.71
CA ALA A 298 -2.60 -13.86 -12.25
C ALA A 298 -1.73 -14.95 -11.60
N PHE A 299 -0.40 -14.74 -11.50
CA PHE A 299 0.48 -15.70 -10.82
C PHE A 299 0.08 -15.94 -9.36
N SER A 300 -0.33 -14.89 -8.63
CA SER A 300 -0.85 -15.06 -7.28
C SER A 300 -2.15 -15.87 -7.25
N TYR A 301 -3.04 -15.74 -8.23
CA TYR A 301 -4.28 -16.50 -8.25
C TYR A 301 -4.03 -18.01 -8.39
N GLU A 302 -3.11 -18.41 -9.26
CA GLU A 302 -2.75 -19.83 -9.43
C GLU A 302 -2.01 -20.36 -8.19
N LYS A 303 -1.06 -19.60 -7.65
CA LYS A 303 -0.30 -19.96 -6.44
C LYS A 303 -1.19 -20.20 -5.22
N HIS A 304 -2.29 -19.46 -5.09
CA HIS A 304 -3.23 -19.55 -3.96
C HIS A 304 -4.48 -20.39 -4.28
N ASP A 305 -4.47 -21.19 -5.35
CA ASP A 305 -5.59 -22.07 -5.74
C ASP A 305 -6.93 -21.32 -5.94
N LEU A 306 -6.89 -20.05 -6.39
CA LEU A 306 -8.08 -19.21 -6.63
C LEU A 306 -8.65 -19.35 -8.04
N GLY A 307 -7.89 -19.98 -8.93
CA GLY A 307 -8.25 -20.25 -10.31
C GLY A 307 -7.04 -20.81 -11.07
N LEU A 308 -7.29 -21.31 -12.29
CA LEU A 308 -6.20 -21.66 -13.20
C LEU A 308 -5.85 -20.44 -14.05
N VAL A 309 -4.60 -20.31 -14.46
CA VAL A 309 -4.13 -19.09 -15.14
C VAL A 309 -3.41 -19.49 -16.42
N THR A 310 -3.76 -18.91 -17.57
CA THR A 310 -2.94 -19.10 -18.78
C THR A 310 -1.70 -18.22 -18.74
N GLU A 311 -0.78 -18.45 -19.67
CA GLU A 311 0.20 -17.41 -20.00
C GLU A 311 -0.48 -16.15 -20.57
N LEU A 312 0.32 -15.10 -20.77
CA LEU A 312 -0.14 -13.87 -21.43
C LEU A 312 -0.79 -14.23 -22.77
N TYR A 313 -2.01 -13.73 -22.97
CA TYR A 313 -2.78 -14.02 -24.16
C TYR A 313 -2.01 -13.68 -25.43
N SER A 314 -1.97 -14.64 -26.35
CA SER A 314 -1.48 -14.46 -27.70
C SER A 314 -2.36 -15.24 -28.67
N LYS A 315 -2.50 -14.75 -29.91
CA LYS A 315 -3.29 -15.44 -30.95
C LYS A 315 -2.74 -16.83 -31.30
N THR A 316 -1.48 -17.09 -31.00
CA THR A 316 -0.77 -18.32 -31.34
C THR A 316 -0.92 -19.41 -30.29
N ASN A 317 -1.25 -19.09 -29.02
CA ASN A 317 -1.35 -20.11 -27.96
C ASN A 317 -2.78 -20.60 -27.64
N LYS A 318 -3.52 -21.06 -28.66
CA LYS A 318 -4.89 -21.56 -28.49
C LYS A 318 -4.97 -22.91 -27.78
N LYS A 319 -3.93 -23.75 -27.89
CA LYS A 319 -3.94 -25.13 -27.38
C LYS A 319 -3.89 -25.19 -25.84
N THR A 320 -3.08 -24.34 -25.22
CA THR A 320 -2.97 -24.27 -23.74
C THR A 320 -4.27 -23.83 -23.08
N LEU A 321 -5.08 -23.00 -23.74
CA LEU A 321 -6.39 -22.56 -23.23
C LEU A 321 -7.32 -23.75 -22.98
N THR A 322 -7.51 -24.59 -24.00
CA THR A 322 -8.41 -25.74 -23.94
C THR A 322 -7.96 -26.75 -22.90
N GLU A 323 -6.66 -27.05 -22.84
CA GLU A 323 -6.07 -27.95 -21.84
C GLU A 323 -6.29 -27.45 -20.41
N LYS A 324 -5.99 -26.16 -20.13
CA LYS A 324 -6.22 -25.58 -18.81
C LYS A 324 -7.71 -25.49 -18.45
N PHE A 325 -8.60 -25.27 -19.41
CA PHE A 325 -10.03 -25.28 -19.13
C PHE A 325 -10.54 -26.66 -18.71
N PHE A 326 -10.13 -27.72 -19.40
CA PHE A 326 -10.49 -29.09 -18.98
C PHE A 326 -9.92 -29.42 -17.60
N ALA A 327 -8.69 -28.98 -17.29
CA ALA A 327 -8.14 -29.11 -15.95
C ALA A 327 -8.95 -28.34 -14.89
N LEU A 328 -9.51 -27.18 -15.22
CA LEU A 328 -10.37 -26.41 -14.31
C LEU A 328 -11.65 -27.19 -13.96
N ILE A 329 -12.32 -27.74 -14.96
CA ILE A 329 -13.52 -28.56 -14.77
C ILE A 329 -13.22 -29.75 -13.86
N ASP A 330 -12.15 -30.47 -14.15
CA ASP A 330 -11.74 -31.66 -13.41
C ASP A 330 -11.33 -31.36 -11.96
N ASN A 331 -10.64 -30.24 -11.73
CA ASN A 331 -10.22 -29.80 -10.41
C ASN A 331 -11.39 -29.36 -9.53
N GLN A 332 -12.41 -28.72 -10.10
CA GLN A 332 -13.62 -28.31 -9.37
C GLN A 332 -14.44 -29.48 -8.86
N GLN A 333 -14.47 -30.59 -9.60
CA GLN A 333 -15.14 -31.80 -9.14
C GLN A 333 -14.42 -32.44 -7.93
N ARG A 334 -13.18 -32.02 -7.63
CA ARG A 334 -12.29 -32.68 -6.64
C ARG A 334 -11.95 -31.84 -5.41
N LYS A 335 -12.06 -30.49 -5.43
CA LYS A 335 -11.59 -29.62 -4.33
C LYS A 335 -12.74 -28.97 -3.53
N LYS A 336 -12.51 -28.80 -2.22
CA LYS A 336 -13.21 -27.78 -1.42
C LYS A 336 -12.61 -26.42 -1.74
N LEU A 337 -13.45 -25.45 -2.12
CA LEU A 337 -13.04 -24.07 -2.37
C LEU A 337 -12.41 -23.47 -1.09
N PRO A 338 -11.31 -22.71 -1.20
CA PRO A 338 -10.65 -22.10 -0.04
C PRO A 338 -11.57 -21.11 0.69
N GLU A 339 -11.21 -20.75 1.93
CA GLU A 339 -11.85 -19.62 2.62
C GLU A 339 -11.69 -18.34 1.80
N ASN A 340 -12.69 -17.45 1.89
CA ASN A 340 -12.66 -16.24 1.09
C ASN A 340 -11.57 -15.30 1.63
N ILE A 341 -10.55 -15.06 0.82
CA ILE A 341 -9.44 -14.18 1.16
C ILE A 341 -9.78 -12.68 1.00
N ILE A 342 -10.90 -12.36 0.35
CA ILE A 342 -11.45 -11.02 0.22
C ILE A 342 -12.60 -10.88 1.22
N ASP A 343 -12.42 -10.01 2.22
CA ASP A 343 -13.42 -9.79 3.27
C ASP A 343 -14.46 -8.71 2.94
N GLY A 344 -14.38 -8.10 1.76
CA GLY A 344 -15.30 -7.05 1.31
C GLY A 344 -15.09 -5.67 1.95
N ARG A 345 -14.09 -5.49 2.82
CA ARG A 345 -13.85 -4.21 3.54
C ARG A 345 -12.81 -3.33 2.86
N GLY A 346 -12.34 -3.68 1.67
CA GLY A 346 -11.23 -2.97 1.03
C GLY A 346 -11.53 -1.51 0.67
N ALA A 347 -12.72 -1.22 0.16
CA ALA A 347 -13.14 0.16 -0.13
C ALA A 347 -13.18 1.03 1.14
N ASP A 348 -13.73 0.50 2.24
CA ASP A 348 -13.74 1.19 3.54
C ASP A 348 -12.31 1.47 4.03
N ARG A 349 -11.41 0.48 3.95
CA ARG A 349 -10.00 0.67 4.37
C ARG A 349 -9.25 1.69 3.53
N ILE A 350 -9.55 1.78 2.23
CA ILE A 350 -9.02 2.82 1.36
C ILE A 350 -9.52 4.19 1.82
N VAL A 351 -10.82 4.32 2.07
CA VAL A 351 -11.43 5.57 2.57
C VAL A 351 -10.82 5.98 3.91
N ASP A 352 -10.64 5.04 4.85
CA ASP A 352 -10.00 5.29 6.14
C ASP A 352 -8.56 5.78 5.98
N ALA A 353 -7.81 5.20 5.04
CA ALA A 353 -6.45 5.65 4.73
C ALA A 353 -6.45 7.09 4.17
N ILE A 354 -7.32 7.37 3.21
CA ILE A 354 -7.49 8.73 2.64
C ILE A 354 -7.85 9.74 3.75
N GLN A 355 -8.82 9.41 4.60
CA GLN A 355 -9.22 10.27 5.72
C GLN A 355 -8.10 10.45 6.75
N THR A 356 -7.25 9.44 6.96
CA THR A 356 -6.11 9.53 7.88
C THR A 356 -5.06 10.53 7.39
N LEU A 357 -4.84 10.66 6.07
CA LEU A 357 -3.98 11.70 5.50
C LEU A 357 -4.45 13.13 5.84
N LEU A 358 -5.77 13.27 6.01
CA LEU A 358 -6.47 14.54 6.17
C LEU A 358 -6.67 14.94 7.62
N ARG A 359 -6.62 13.97 8.53
CA ARG A 359 -6.56 14.26 9.95
C ARG A 359 -5.30 15.12 10.15
N PRO A 360 -5.39 16.23 10.91
CA PRO A 360 -4.18 16.81 11.44
C PRO A 360 -3.47 15.65 12.11
N LYS A 361 -2.28 15.29 11.61
CA LYS A 361 -1.42 14.35 12.35
C LYS A 361 -1.45 14.91 13.76
N MET A 362 -1.93 14.12 14.73
CA MET A 362 -1.67 14.47 16.12
C MET A 362 -0.20 14.83 16.11
N LYS A 363 0.14 16.09 16.44
CA LYS A 363 1.53 16.48 16.63
C LYS A 363 2.12 15.30 17.37
N ASN A 364 3.18 14.69 16.85
CA ASN A 364 3.83 13.63 17.60
C ASN A 364 3.98 14.19 19.01
N ASN A 365 3.27 13.62 19.98
CA ASN A 365 3.27 14.16 21.33
C ASN A 365 4.61 13.83 21.99
N TYR A 366 5.68 13.63 21.23
CA TYR A 366 7.02 13.38 21.73
C TYR A 366 8.09 13.81 20.74
N LEU A 367 9.23 14.30 21.27
CA LEU A 367 10.37 14.75 20.48
C LEU A 367 11.68 14.63 21.26
N LEU A 368 12.80 14.81 20.55
CA LEU A 368 14.11 15.02 21.15
C LEU A 368 14.48 16.50 21.03
N ARG A 369 14.80 17.13 22.16
CA ARG A 369 15.39 18.47 22.20
C ARG A 369 16.83 18.37 22.74
N PRO A 370 17.76 19.21 22.29
CA PRO A 370 19.09 19.29 22.91
C PRO A 370 19.00 19.51 24.42
N MET A 371 19.91 18.88 25.16
CA MET A 371 20.09 19.16 26.59
C MET A 371 20.88 20.45 26.75
N HIS A 372 20.47 21.30 27.69
CA HIS A 372 21.15 22.54 28.02
C HIS A 372 21.60 22.54 29.49
N LYS A 373 22.49 23.47 29.85
CA LYS A 373 23.00 23.64 31.22
C LYS A 373 21.90 23.72 32.30
N LYS A 374 20.74 24.31 31.98
CA LYS A 374 19.57 24.38 32.88
C LYS A 374 18.97 23.01 33.24
N ASP A 375 19.18 21.99 32.41
CA ASP A 375 18.64 20.64 32.60
C ASP A 375 19.52 19.80 33.55
N LEU A 376 20.74 20.26 33.88
CA LEU A 376 21.74 19.49 34.64
C LEU A 376 21.21 18.93 35.96
N THR A 377 20.57 19.76 36.76
CA THR A 377 20.06 19.34 38.07
C THR A 377 18.99 18.26 37.93
N MET A 378 18.11 18.40 36.92
CA MET A 378 17.06 17.42 36.62
C MET A 378 17.66 16.09 36.15
N VAL A 379 18.57 16.13 35.18
CA VAL A 379 19.22 14.95 34.61
C VAL A 379 20.10 14.24 35.67
N LEU A 380 20.80 15.00 36.53
CA LEU A 380 21.54 14.44 37.66
C LEU A 380 20.61 13.72 38.64
N LYS A 381 19.49 14.34 39.01
CA LYS A 381 18.48 13.71 39.88
C LYS A 381 17.97 12.41 39.26
N TRP A 382 17.65 12.40 37.97
CA TRP A 382 17.21 11.20 37.26
C TRP A 382 18.30 10.12 37.24
N ARG A 383 19.55 10.49 36.93
CA ARG A 383 20.68 9.55 36.81
C ARG A 383 21.06 8.88 38.14
N ASN A 384 20.94 9.60 39.26
CA ASN A 384 21.22 9.06 40.59
C ASN A 384 20.02 8.34 41.23
N ALA A 385 18.83 8.44 40.65
CA ALA A 385 17.65 7.77 41.19
C ALA A 385 17.86 6.24 41.23
N PRO A 386 17.48 5.54 42.32
CA PRO A 386 17.74 4.10 42.46
C PRO A 386 17.21 3.23 41.31
N SER A 387 16.04 3.59 40.77
CA SER A 387 15.40 2.89 39.64
C SER A 387 16.20 2.98 38.34
N VAL A 388 16.92 4.09 38.12
CA VAL A 388 17.78 4.30 36.95
C VAL A 388 19.18 3.74 37.23
N LYS A 389 19.77 4.11 38.35
CA LYS A 389 21.13 3.75 38.77
C LYS A 389 21.34 2.24 38.76
N SER A 390 20.41 1.45 39.30
CA SER A 390 20.49 -0.02 39.33
C SER A 390 20.54 -0.70 37.95
N LYS A 391 20.27 0.05 36.87
CA LYS A 391 20.28 -0.43 35.48
C LYS A 391 21.43 0.14 34.64
N MET A 392 22.30 0.95 35.25
CA MET A 392 23.45 1.58 34.59
C MET A 392 24.74 0.79 34.83
N LEU A 393 25.71 0.93 33.92
CA LEU A 393 27.04 0.30 34.07
C LEU A 393 27.77 0.80 35.33
N GLY A 394 27.74 2.12 35.58
CA GLY A 394 28.31 2.75 36.77
C GLY A 394 27.30 2.91 37.92
N GLN A 395 27.67 2.43 39.11
CA GLN A 395 26.84 2.37 40.33
C GLN A 395 27.23 3.39 41.42
N THR A 396 28.12 4.33 41.14
CA THR A 396 28.46 5.42 42.08
C THR A 396 27.45 6.56 41.95
N ASP A 397 27.15 7.24 43.06
CA ASP A 397 26.40 8.50 42.99
C ASP A 397 27.29 9.56 42.36
N ILE A 398 26.77 10.22 41.33
CA ILE A 398 27.48 11.27 40.63
C ILE A 398 27.33 12.55 41.45
N SER A 399 28.43 13.20 41.82
CA SER A 399 28.38 14.51 42.46
C SER A 399 27.94 15.59 41.46
N LEU A 400 27.40 16.71 41.95
CA LEU A 400 27.05 17.83 41.06
C LEU A 400 28.30 18.36 40.32
N GLU A 401 29.45 18.38 40.99
CA GLU A 401 30.72 18.82 40.41
C GLU A 401 31.16 17.90 39.26
N ASP A 402 31.11 16.58 39.46
CA ASP A 402 31.48 15.61 38.43
C ASP A 402 30.50 15.64 37.24
N HIS A 403 29.22 15.83 37.51
CA HIS A 403 28.20 15.98 36.45
C HIS A 403 28.43 17.25 35.62
N GLN A 404 28.79 18.37 36.28
CA GLN A 404 29.14 19.62 35.59
C GLN A 404 30.41 19.46 34.74
N LYS A 405 31.44 18.77 35.25
CA LYS A 405 32.65 18.45 34.48
C LYS A 405 32.32 17.58 33.25
N TRP A 406 31.49 16.55 33.43
CA TRP A 406 31.01 15.71 32.33
C TRP A 406 30.29 16.52 31.26
N PHE A 407 29.32 17.36 31.63
CA PHE A 407 28.56 18.14 30.66
C PHE A 407 29.42 19.18 29.94
N SER A 408 30.35 19.82 30.64
CA SER A 408 31.33 20.71 30.01
C SER A 408 32.19 19.96 28.98
N GLY A 409 32.51 18.69 29.26
CA GLY A 409 33.16 17.80 28.30
C GLY A 409 32.27 17.46 27.10
N VAL A 410 30.97 17.30 27.29
CA VAL A 410 30.00 17.06 26.20
C VAL A 410 29.85 18.30 25.30
N GLU A 411 29.69 19.50 25.87
CA GLU A 411 29.56 20.75 25.11
C GLU A 411 30.78 21.03 24.20
N ASN A 412 31.97 20.59 24.63
CA ASN A 412 33.21 20.76 23.88
C ASN A 412 33.59 19.55 23.01
N SER A 413 32.73 18.52 22.94
CA SER A 413 33.04 17.28 22.22
C SER A 413 32.35 17.22 20.87
N GLN A 414 33.10 16.83 19.84
CA GLN A 414 32.53 16.42 18.54
C GLN A 414 32.06 14.95 18.53
N HIS A 415 32.18 14.26 19.66
CA HIS A 415 31.96 12.82 19.78
C HIS A 415 30.77 12.45 20.67
N GLN A 416 30.09 13.42 21.29
CA GLN A 416 28.96 13.16 22.17
C GLN A 416 27.80 14.09 21.84
N ASN A 417 26.61 13.52 21.69
CA ASN A 417 25.38 14.29 21.52
C ASN A 417 24.38 13.84 22.59
N VAL A 418 23.80 14.80 23.33
CA VAL A 418 22.88 14.52 24.44
C VAL A 418 21.57 15.28 24.25
N PHE A 419 20.45 14.59 24.53
CA PHE A 419 19.11 15.13 24.33
C PHE A 419 18.17 14.78 25.49
N ILE A 420 17.13 15.59 25.63
CA ILE A 420 15.98 15.35 26.49
C ILE A 420 14.83 14.84 25.62
N PHE A 421 14.28 13.70 26.02
CA PHE A 421 13.06 13.16 25.44
C PHE A 421 11.85 13.82 26.09
N GLN A 422 11.07 14.52 25.27
CA GLN A 422 9.82 15.13 25.69
C GLN A 422 8.64 14.27 25.27
N HIS A 423 7.60 14.18 26.12
CA HIS A 423 6.28 13.68 25.75
C HIS A 423 5.21 14.63 26.30
N GLU A 424 4.29 15.10 25.46
CA GLU A 424 3.24 16.08 25.78
C GLU A 424 3.81 17.38 26.38
N ASN A 425 4.94 17.84 25.83
CA ASN A 425 5.74 18.98 26.30
C ASN A 425 6.31 18.80 27.72
N ILE A 426 6.32 17.58 28.26
CA ILE A 426 6.93 17.26 29.55
C ILE A 426 8.23 16.51 29.29
N ASP A 427 9.31 16.92 29.95
CA ASP A 427 10.58 16.20 29.92
C ASP A 427 10.44 14.85 30.64
N LYS A 428 10.62 13.75 29.92
CA LYS A 428 10.33 12.38 30.38
C LYS A 428 11.49 11.40 30.21
N GLY A 429 12.62 11.83 29.66
CA GLY A 429 13.79 10.96 29.54
C GLY A 429 15.02 11.65 29.00
N PHE A 430 16.10 10.89 28.95
CA PHE A 430 17.43 11.30 28.52
C PHE A 430 17.97 10.31 27.50
N ILE A 431 18.68 10.80 26.50
CA ILE A 431 19.40 10.00 25.49
C ILE A 431 20.78 10.64 25.25
N ALA A 432 21.79 9.79 25.11
CA ALA A 432 23.14 10.14 24.71
C ALA A 432 23.57 9.26 23.54
N PHE A 433 24.26 9.86 22.57
CA PHE A 433 24.98 9.16 21.50
C PHE A 433 26.47 9.43 21.66
N HIS A 434 27.27 8.38 21.68
CA HIS A 434 28.72 8.41 21.77
C HIS A 434 29.31 7.88 20.47
N LYS A 435 29.87 8.76 19.65
CA LYS A 435 30.50 8.45 18.36
C LYS A 435 31.81 7.70 18.57
N LYS A 436 32.00 6.58 17.87
CA LYS A 436 33.27 5.84 17.89
C LYS A 436 34.35 6.67 17.19
N ARG A 437 35.49 6.89 17.86
CA ARG A 437 36.61 7.69 17.30
C ARG A 437 37.19 7.09 16.02
N SER A 438 37.26 5.76 15.94
CA SER A 438 37.79 5.04 14.77
C SER A 438 36.81 4.98 13.59
N HIS A 439 35.51 5.14 13.84
CA HIS A 439 34.45 5.01 12.83
C HIS A 439 33.37 6.06 13.07
N PRO A 440 33.47 7.25 12.46
CA PRO A 440 32.62 8.39 12.80
C PRO A 440 31.14 8.18 12.49
N ARG A 441 30.79 7.19 11.66
CA ARG A 441 29.41 6.84 11.33
C ARG A 441 28.85 5.71 12.22
N ILE A 442 29.59 5.28 13.24
CA ILE A 442 29.13 4.30 14.23
C ILE A 442 29.07 4.97 15.60
N CYS A 443 27.99 4.75 16.34
CA CYS A 443 27.87 5.22 17.72
C CYS A 443 27.37 4.14 18.67
N THR A 444 27.69 4.29 19.96
CA THR A 444 26.94 3.66 21.04
C THR A 444 25.89 4.64 21.56
N TRP A 445 24.75 4.14 22.02
CA TRP A 445 23.72 4.98 22.63
C TRP A 445 23.43 4.56 24.07
N GLY A 446 23.02 5.53 24.90
CA GLY A 446 22.62 5.29 26.28
C GLY A 446 21.39 6.13 26.61
N PHE A 447 20.39 5.54 27.26
CA PHE A 447 19.14 6.24 27.55
C PHE A 447 18.48 5.75 28.83
N TYR A 448 17.61 6.59 29.38
CA TYR A 448 16.71 6.23 30.46
C TYR A 448 15.50 7.16 30.48
N LEU A 449 14.39 6.67 31.00
CA LEU A 449 13.23 7.51 31.32
C LEU A 449 13.44 8.19 32.68
N ALA A 450 12.74 9.30 32.88
CA ALA A 450 12.63 9.94 34.19
C ALA A 450 12.09 8.93 35.23
N PRO A 451 12.56 8.94 36.48
CA PRO A 451 12.08 8.06 37.54
C PRO A 451 10.56 8.15 37.77
N GLU A 452 10.00 9.33 37.52
CA GLU A 452 8.58 9.64 37.65
C GLU A 452 7.77 9.32 36.37
N ALA A 453 8.38 8.72 35.35
CA ALA A 453 7.68 8.34 34.12
C ALA A 453 6.74 7.14 34.37
N GLU A 454 5.55 7.22 33.77
CA GLU A 454 4.53 6.18 33.88
C GLU A 454 5.01 4.88 33.24
N HIS A 455 5.09 3.83 34.05
CA HIS A 455 5.48 2.51 33.57
C HIS A 455 4.34 1.87 32.75
N GLY A 456 4.67 1.12 31.70
CA GLY A 456 3.67 0.44 30.87
C GLY A 456 2.93 1.32 29.84
N SER A 457 3.16 2.63 29.84
CA SER A 457 2.56 3.64 28.93
C SER A 457 3.09 3.62 27.48
N GLY A 458 4.08 2.77 27.18
CA GLY A 458 4.76 2.74 25.89
C GLY A 458 5.79 3.87 25.67
N LEU A 459 6.05 4.72 26.67
CA LEU A 459 7.01 5.83 26.58
C LEU A 459 8.42 5.38 26.18
N GLY A 460 8.91 4.25 26.71
CA GLY A 460 10.22 3.72 26.35
C GLY A 460 10.34 3.43 24.86
N LEU A 461 9.30 2.83 24.26
CA LEU A 461 9.26 2.58 22.81
C LEU A 461 9.25 3.88 22.01
N LYS A 462 8.46 4.87 22.42
CA LYS A 462 8.42 6.20 21.78
C LYS A 462 9.80 6.89 21.82
N LEU A 463 10.49 6.82 22.96
CA LEU A 463 11.87 7.29 23.10
C LEU A 463 12.79 6.57 22.11
N GLY A 464 12.75 5.24 22.08
CA GLY A 464 13.56 4.45 21.18
C GLY A 464 13.34 4.77 19.70
N LEU A 465 12.07 4.90 19.28
CA LEU A 465 11.71 5.29 17.91
C LEU A 465 12.26 6.69 17.58
N ALA A 466 12.03 7.68 18.44
CA ALA A 466 12.50 9.05 18.23
C ALA A 466 14.03 9.13 18.18
N SER A 467 14.72 8.39 19.05
CA SER A 467 16.18 8.33 19.11
C SER A 467 16.78 7.69 17.88
N LEU A 468 16.25 6.56 17.39
CA LEU A 468 16.78 5.92 16.18
C LEU A 468 16.49 6.76 14.93
N ASP A 469 15.29 7.33 14.81
CA ASP A 469 14.98 8.26 13.72
C ASP A 469 15.98 9.43 13.72
N TYR A 470 16.22 10.07 14.87
CA TYR A 470 17.19 11.16 14.97
C TYR A 470 18.63 10.71 14.69
N GLY A 471 19.07 9.59 15.27
CA GLY A 471 20.44 9.08 15.10
C GLY A 471 20.78 8.72 13.65
N PHE A 472 19.85 8.10 12.93
CA PHE A 472 20.09 7.67 11.54
C PHE A 472 19.87 8.76 10.50
N PHE A 473 18.93 9.69 10.73
CA PHE A 473 18.55 10.69 9.73
C PHE A 473 19.16 12.07 10.00
N GLU A 474 19.34 12.47 11.25
CA GLU A 474 19.89 13.80 11.60
C GLU A 474 21.38 13.74 11.95
N LEU A 475 21.81 12.71 12.68
CA LEU A 475 23.24 12.51 13.01
C LEU A 475 23.99 11.66 11.97
N GLU A 476 23.27 11.15 10.96
CA GLU A 476 23.79 10.38 9.83
C GLU A 476 24.67 9.17 10.20
N PHE A 477 24.36 8.49 11.31
CA PHE A 477 25.04 7.23 11.64
C PHE A 477 24.64 6.12 10.65
N ASP A 478 25.55 5.17 10.39
CA ASP A 478 25.30 3.94 9.65
C ASP A 478 24.89 2.79 10.58
N GLN A 479 25.39 2.82 11.82
CA GLN A 479 25.14 1.79 12.81
C GLN A 479 25.05 2.39 14.22
N ILE A 480 24.05 1.93 14.97
CA ILE A 480 23.85 2.28 16.38
C ILE A 480 24.02 1.01 17.20
N ILE A 481 24.80 1.09 18.28
CA ILE A 481 25.16 -0.01 19.16
C ILE A 481 24.55 0.24 20.56
N GLY A 482 23.88 -0.77 21.10
CA GLY A 482 23.37 -0.80 22.47
C GLY A 482 24.20 -1.74 23.34
N GLU A 483 24.64 -1.25 24.49
CA GLU A 483 25.35 -2.03 25.50
C GLU A 483 24.41 -2.29 26.68
N VAL A 484 24.08 -3.56 26.93
CA VAL A 484 23.03 -3.93 27.88
C VAL A 484 23.55 -4.96 28.87
N LEU A 485 23.42 -4.67 30.17
CA LEU A 485 23.71 -5.64 31.23
C LEU A 485 22.86 -6.90 31.08
N GLU A 486 23.45 -8.07 31.31
CA GLU A 486 22.77 -9.36 31.23
C GLU A 486 21.58 -9.48 32.19
N SER A 487 21.62 -8.84 33.37
CA SER A 487 20.44 -8.81 34.27
C SER A 487 19.32 -7.86 33.81
N ASN A 488 19.57 -6.99 32.82
CA ASN A 488 18.60 -6.00 32.36
C ASN A 488 17.69 -6.54 31.25
N LEU A 489 16.87 -7.53 31.61
CA LEU A 489 15.92 -8.20 30.70
C LEU A 489 14.94 -7.24 30.02
N VAL A 490 14.61 -6.11 30.68
CA VAL A 490 13.71 -5.08 30.11
C VAL A 490 14.38 -4.39 28.92
N SER A 491 15.64 -3.97 29.08
CA SER A 491 16.40 -3.35 27.99
C SER A 491 16.71 -4.34 26.86
N GLN A 492 16.96 -5.61 27.18
CA GLN A 492 17.13 -6.66 26.14
C GLN A 492 15.87 -6.82 25.29
N LYS A 493 14.69 -7.00 25.92
CA LYS A 493 13.40 -7.07 25.22
C LYS A 493 13.12 -5.82 24.39
N PHE A 494 13.52 -4.65 24.90
CA PHE A 494 13.38 -3.38 24.20
C PHE A 494 14.23 -3.33 22.91
N HIS A 495 15.51 -3.70 22.98
CA HIS A 495 16.40 -3.71 21.81
C HIS A 495 15.90 -4.71 20.75
N THR A 496 15.53 -5.93 21.17
CA THR A 496 14.93 -6.93 20.26
C THR A 496 13.66 -6.40 19.61
N ARG A 497 12.78 -5.71 20.37
CA ARG A 497 11.56 -5.11 19.84
C ARG A 497 11.84 -4.02 18.81
N LEU A 498 12.92 -3.26 18.97
CA LEU A 498 13.36 -2.24 18.01
C LEU A 498 14.11 -2.82 16.80
N GLY A 499 14.31 -4.14 16.73
CA GLY A 499 14.94 -4.81 15.61
C GLY A 499 16.46 -4.87 15.68
N PHE A 500 17.05 -4.56 16.83
CA PHE A 500 18.47 -4.80 17.04
C PHE A 500 18.77 -6.30 17.04
N LYS A 501 19.95 -6.66 16.52
CA LYS A 501 20.53 -8.00 16.55
C LYS A 501 21.68 -8.05 17.55
N ILE A 502 21.98 -9.23 18.06
CA ILE A 502 23.13 -9.46 18.94
C ILE A 502 24.35 -9.66 18.04
N ASP A 503 25.41 -8.87 18.26
CA ASP A 503 26.60 -8.91 17.41
C ASP A 503 27.61 -9.97 17.84
N ASN A 504 27.82 -10.16 19.16
CA ASN A 504 28.67 -11.18 19.77
C ASN A 504 28.43 -11.23 21.30
N GLN A 505 28.44 -12.42 21.90
CA GLN A 505 28.51 -12.60 23.36
C GLN A 505 29.99 -12.65 23.79
N GLU A 506 30.74 -11.57 23.61
CA GLU A 506 32.04 -11.47 24.26
C GLU A 506 31.88 -10.68 25.55
N ALA A 507 32.20 -11.32 26.67
CA ALA A 507 32.28 -10.69 27.96
C ALA A 507 33.34 -9.59 27.90
N PHE A 508 32.93 -8.35 27.67
CA PHE A 508 33.82 -7.21 27.80
C PHE A 508 34.00 -6.93 29.29
N GLU A 509 35.20 -7.17 29.83
CA GLU A 509 35.64 -6.51 31.06
C GLU A 509 35.88 -5.02 30.74
N ALA A 510 34.80 -4.26 30.52
CA ALA A 510 34.89 -2.82 30.52
C ALA A 510 35.25 -2.41 31.96
N GLY A 511 36.40 -1.77 32.17
CA GLY A 511 36.97 -1.41 33.48
C GLY A 511 36.17 -0.47 34.38
N PHE A 512 34.85 -0.34 34.14
CA PHE A 512 33.87 0.44 34.91
C PHE A 512 32.55 -0.32 35.13
N THR A 513 32.48 -1.63 34.85
CA THR A 513 31.29 -2.43 35.12
C THR A 513 31.19 -2.80 36.59
N ARG A 514 29.96 -3.08 37.03
CA ARG A 514 29.68 -3.86 38.22
C ARG A 514 30.54 -5.14 38.15
N ALA A 515 31.48 -5.32 39.08
CA ALA A 515 32.37 -6.47 39.09
C ALA A 515 31.56 -7.76 38.86
N ASN A 516 31.90 -8.49 37.79
CA ASN A 516 31.34 -9.79 37.38
C ASN A 516 29.98 -9.81 36.65
N GLU A 517 29.49 -8.70 36.05
CA GLU A 517 28.28 -8.75 35.21
C GLU A 517 28.58 -8.62 33.71
N THR A 518 28.09 -9.57 32.90
CA THR A 518 28.26 -9.61 31.44
C THR A 518 27.49 -8.46 30.77
N VAL A 519 28.10 -7.83 29.77
CA VAL A 519 27.44 -6.85 28.88
C VAL A 519 27.16 -7.50 27.53
N ILE A 520 25.91 -7.46 27.10
CA ILE A 520 25.46 -7.95 25.79
C ILE A 520 25.42 -6.76 24.82
N GLN A 521 26.10 -6.91 23.69
CA GLN A 521 26.11 -5.90 22.64
C GLN A 521 25.03 -6.20 21.58
N TYR A 522 24.19 -5.20 21.35
CA TYR A 522 23.18 -5.16 20.31
C TYR A 522 23.61 -4.16 19.23
N SER A 523 23.34 -4.44 17.96
CA SER A 523 23.42 -3.41 16.91
C SER A 523 22.24 -3.41 15.95
N ILE A 524 22.04 -2.26 15.34
CA ILE A 524 21.14 -2.08 14.22
C ILE A 524 21.79 -1.14 13.20
N THR A 525 21.68 -1.48 11.92
CA THR A 525 22.13 -0.61 10.83
C THR A 525 21.01 0.30 10.35
N LYS A 526 21.36 1.40 9.67
CA LYS A 526 20.39 2.31 9.05
C LYS A 526 19.43 1.58 8.12
N GLU A 527 19.94 0.65 7.32
CA GLU A 527 19.14 -0.19 6.42
C GLU A 527 18.14 -1.08 7.19
N GLN A 528 18.61 -1.78 8.23
CA GLN A 528 17.76 -2.60 9.09
C GLN A 528 16.70 -1.75 9.80
N TRP A 529 17.06 -0.54 10.22
CA TRP A 529 16.13 0.39 10.83
C TRP A 529 15.06 0.86 9.84
N ILE A 530 15.43 1.22 8.61
CA ILE A 530 14.47 1.61 7.57
C ILE A 530 13.43 0.49 7.35
N ILE A 531 13.90 -0.75 7.21
CA ILE A 531 13.02 -1.92 7.05
C ILE A 531 12.12 -2.11 8.28
N ARG A 532 12.68 -1.99 9.49
CA ARG A 532 11.94 -2.18 10.74
C ARG A 532 10.91 -1.07 10.97
N ARG A 533 11.28 0.18 10.67
CA ARG A 533 10.49 1.38 10.89
C ARG A 533 9.29 1.44 9.95
N ALA A 534 9.47 1.03 8.70
CA ALA A 534 8.39 0.87 7.72
C ALA A 534 7.29 -0.11 8.19
N ASN A 535 7.66 -1.13 8.96
CA ASN A 535 6.73 -2.09 9.54
C ASN A 535 6.01 -1.58 10.82
N ALA A 536 6.51 -0.53 11.46
CA ALA A 536 6.04 -0.07 12.79
C ALA A 536 5.08 1.15 12.75
N GLY A 537 4.77 1.70 11.57
CA GLY A 537 3.96 2.92 11.43
C GLY A 537 4.78 4.18 11.72
N GLY A 538 5.02 4.97 10.67
CA GLY A 538 5.99 6.07 10.65
C GLY A 538 5.62 7.28 11.53
N SER A 539 6.66 8.01 11.94
CA SER A 539 6.55 9.39 12.44
C SER A 539 7.68 10.20 11.81
N ASN A 540 7.36 11.32 11.18
CA ASN A 540 8.32 12.27 10.61
C ASN A 540 8.67 13.32 11.68
N TYR A 541 9.95 13.44 12.05
CA TYR A 541 10.57 14.66 12.58
C TYR A 541 11.57 15.13 11.52
N VAL A 542 11.66 16.42 11.16
CA VAL A 542 12.28 17.49 11.95
C VAL A 542 11.65 18.87 11.72
N GLN A 543 11.69 19.70 12.76
CA GLN A 543 11.48 21.14 12.68
C GLN A 543 12.85 21.81 12.86
N ASN A 544 13.41 22.34 11.76
CA ASN A 544 14.62 23.16 11.80
C ASN A 544 14.27 24.53 12.38
N ASN A 545 14.72 24.81 13.61
CA ASN A 545 14.98 26.18 14.04
C ASN A 545 16.48 26.44 13.82
N ARG A 546 16.81 26.99 12.65
CA ARG A 546 18.05 27.76 12.49
C ARG A 546 17.63 29.23 12.61
N ASP A 547 17.96 29.83 13.74
CA ASP A 547 18.26 31.26 13.80
C ASP A 547 19.76 31.44 13.50
#